data_AF-T1BCT7-F1
#
_entry.id   AF-T1BCT7-F1
#
_cell.length_a   1.000
_cell.length_b   1.000
_cell.length_c   1.000
_cell.angle_alpha   90.00
_cell.angle_beta   90.00
_cell.angle_gamma   90.00
#
_symmetry.space_group_name_H-M   'P 1'
#
loop_
_entity.id
_entity.type
_entity.pdbx_description
1 polymer ?
#
loop_
_entity_poly.entity_id
_entity_poly.type
_entity_poly.pdbx_seq_one_letter_code
_entity_poly.pdbx_strand_id
1 'polypeptide(L)'
;MLELTAGMRILFLSDNFSPEGNAPAARLHEHALRWVRDGHAVTVITCAPNFPEGKLFPGYRNRWRQVEVIDGIRVVRVKTYITANEGFLK
;
A
#
# COMPACT_ATOMS: atom_id res chain seq x y z
N MET A 1 -26.44 1.85 -24.02
CA MET A 1 -25.01 1.50 -23.98
C MET A 1 -24.57 1.56 -22.53
N LEU A 2 -24.78 0.48 -21.79
CA LEU A 2 -24.26 0.30 -20.42
C LEU A 2 -23.10 -0.66 -20.58
N GLU A 3 -21.86 -0.17 -20.54
CA GLU A 3 -20.72 -1.07 -20.49
C GLU A 3 -20.71 -1.78 -19.13
N LEU A 4 -21.08 -3.05 -19.17
CA LEU A 4 -20.90 -4.04 -18.12
C LEU A 4 -19.41 -4.34 -17.95
N THR A 5 -18.65 -3.50 -17.26
CA THR A 5 -17.49 -4.01 -16.53
C THR A 5 -17.98 -4.33 -15.12
N ALA A 6 -18.28 -5.59 -14.86
CA ALA A 6 -18.55 -6.03 -13.49
C ALA A 6 -17.37 -5.58 -12.61
N GLY A 7 -17.63 -4.89 -11.50
CA GLY A 7 -16.60 -4.37 -10.61
C GLY A 7 -15.60 -5.48 -10.23
N MET A 8 -14.34 -5.30 -10.62
CA MET A 8 -13.30 -6.30 -10.39
C MET A 8 -12.82 -6.28 -8.94
N ARG A 9 -12.24 -7.40 -8.47
CA ARG A 9 -11.48 -7.44 -7.22
C ARG A 9 -9.99 -7.40 -7.55
N ILE A 10 -9.34 -6.27 -7.29
CA ILE A 10 -7.93 -6.04 -7.59
C ILE A 10 -7.14 -6.17 -6.29
N LEU A 11 -6.15 -7.07 -6.29
CA LEU A 11 -5.17 -7.20 -5.21
C LEU A 11 -3.82 -6.69 -5.71
N PHE A 12 -3.23 -5.73 -5.01
CA PHE A 12 -1.89 -5.24 -5.26
C PHE A 12 -0.99 -5.57 -4.07
N LEU A 13 0.20 -6.13 -4.33
CA LEU A 13 1.23 -6.40 -3.33
C LEU A 13 2.39 -5.43 -3.56
N SER A 14 2.75 -4.64 -2.55
CA SER A 14 3.82 -3.64 -2.64
C SER A 14 4.46 -3.41 -1.28
N ASP A 15 5.78 -3.29 -1.23
CA ASP A 15 6.47 -2.94 0.00
C ASP A 15 6.10 -1.54 0.50
N ASN A 16 5.83 -0.62 -0.44
CA ASN A 16 5.51 0.77 -0.15
C ASN A 16 4.08 1.15 -0.50
N PHE A 17 3.48 1.93 0.37
CA PHE A 17 2.18 2.56 0.19
C PHE A 17 2.07 3.79 1.10
N SER A 18 1.10 4.67 0.84
CA SER A 18 0.83 5.82 1.72
C SER A 18 0.76 5.39 3.19
N PRO A 19 1.34 6.15 4.13
CA PRO A 19 1.79 7.54 4.01
C PRO A 19 3.21 7.76 3.45
N GLU A 20 3.90 6.73 2.95
CA GLU A 20 5.24 6.91 2.38
C GLU A 20 5.19 7.80 1.13
N GLY A 21 6.11 8.76 1.03
CA GLY A 21 6.15 9.76 -0.04
C GLY A 21 7.02 9.37 -1.24
N ASN A 22 7.50 8.13 -1.31
CA ASN A 22 8.37 7.68 -2.41
C ASN A 22 7.56 7.39 -3.69
N ALA A 23 8.23 7.43 -4.84
CA ALA A 23 7.57 7.29 -6.14
C ALA A 23 6.76 5.98 -6.29
N PRO A 24 7.18 4.81 -5.77
CA PRO A 24 6.34 3.60 -5.75
C PRO A 24 5.02 3.77 -4.97
N ALA A 25 5.07 4.33 -3.75
CA ALA A 25 3.88 4.54 -2.93
C ALA A 25 2.90 5.52 -3.60
N ALA A 26 3.41 6.67 -4.08
CA ALA A 26 2.58 7.69 -4.72
C ALA A 26 1.89 7.15 -5.99
N ARG A 27 2.62 6.46 -6.87
CA ARG A 27 2.04 5.88 -8.10
C ARG A 27 1.01 4.81 -7.80
N LEU A 28 1.29 3.93 -6.83
CA LEU A 28 0.35 2.89 -6.44
C LEU A 28 -0.93 3.50 -5.86
N HIS A 29 -0.82 4.51 -4.99
CA HIS A 29 -1.99 5.20 -4.45
C HIS A 29 -2.86 5.78 -5.58
N GLU A 30 -2.28 6.57 -6.48
CA GLU A 30 -3.03 7.21 -7.58
C GLU A 30 -3.71 6.19 -8.51
N HIS A 31 -3.03 5.08 -8.82
CA HIS A 31 -3.64 4.00 -9.61
C HIS A 31 -4.78 3.31 -8.87
N ALA A 32 -4.58 2.97 -7.60
CA ALA A 32 -5.59 2.32 -6.78
C ALA A 32 -6.83 3.21 -6.60
N LEU A 33 -6.63 4.51 -6.39
CA LEU A 33 -7.71 5.49 -6.31
C LEU A 33 -8.51 5.58 -7.61
N ARG A 34 -7.84 5.53 -8.77
CA ARG A 34 -8.52 5.52 -10.07
C ARG A 34 -9.38 4.26 -10.25
N TRP A 35 -8.87 3.08 -9.91
CA TRP A 35 -9.65 1.84 -9.97
C TRP A 35 -10.84 1.84 -9.02
N VAL A 36 -10.69 2.40 -7.81
CA VAL A 36 -11.81 2.59 -6.89
C VAL A 36 -12.87 3.49 -7.52
N ARG A 37 -12.47 4.61 -8.14
CA ARG A 37 -13.38 5.53 -8.85
C ARG A 37 -14.07 4.88 -10.05
N ASP A 38 -13.39 3.94 -10.73
CA ASP A 38 -13.94 3.16 -11.83
C ASP A 38 -14.85 1.99 -11.33
N GLY A 39 -15.13 1.92 -10.03
CA GLY A 39 -16.08 0.97 -9.44
C GLY A 39 -15.48 -0.39 -9.07
N HIS A 40 -14.15 -0.51 -8.99
CA HIS A 40 -13.47 -1.73 -8.62
C HIS A 40 -13.20 -1.81 -7.11
N ALA A 41 -13.21 -3.01 -6.55
CA ALA A 41 -12.81 -3.27 -5.18
C ALA A 41 -11.28 -3.49 -5.14
N VAL A 42 -10.54 -2.54 -4.57
CA VAL A 42 -9.07 -2.59 -4.50
C VAL A 42 -8.60 -2.94 -3.10
N THR A 43 -7.70 -3.93 -3.01
CA THR A 43 -6.96 -4.26 -1.80
C THR A 43 -5.47 -4.09 -2.05
N VAL A 44 -4.78 -3.39 -1.15
CA VAL A 44 -3.32 -3.29 -1.13
C VAL A 44 -2.79 -4.06 0.06
N ILE A 45 -1.92 -5.05 -0.16
CA ILE A 45 -1.10 -5.66 0.89
C ILE A 45 0.26 -4.96 0.88
N THR A 46 0.67 -4.45 2.05
CA THR A 46 1.90 -3.65 2.18
C THR A 46 2.54 -3.77 3.56
N CYS A 47 3.65 -3.07 3.78
CA CYS A 47 4.36 -3.02 5.06
C CYS A 47 3.81 -1.93 5.98
N ALA A 48 4.23 -1.98 7.26
CA ALA A 48 4.20 -0.77 8.08
C ALA A 48 5.18 0.28 7.49
N PRO A 49 4.77 1.55 7.36
CA PRO A 49 5.57 2.57 6.66
C PRO A 49 6.91 2.78 7.37
N ASN A 50 7.99 2.71 6.60
CA ASN A 50 9.35 2.75 7.13
C ASN A 50 10.42 3.30 6.18
N PHE A 51 10.09 3.52 4.90
CA PHE A 51 11.02 4.04 3.90
C PHE A 51 11.25 5.56 4.08
N PRO A 52 12.48 6.06 3.83
CA PRO A 52 13.70 5.33 3.44
C PRO A 52 14.54 4.83 4.62
N GLU A 53 14.33 5.34 5.83
CA GLU A 53 15.27 5.16 6.95
C GLU A 53 15.23 3.75 7.56
N GLY A 54 14.31 2.88 7.13
CA GLY A 54 14.08 1.59 7.78
C GLY A 54 13.59 1.76 9.21
N LYS A 55 12.84 2.84 9.49
CA LYS A 55 12.31 3.15 10.82
C LYS A 55 10.81 3.39 10.70
N LEU A 56 10.04 2.74 11.57
CA LEU A 56 8.59 2.93 11.60
C LEU A 56 8.22 4.41 11.72
N PHE A 57 7.28 4.86 10.89
CA PHE A 57 6.73 6.20 11.03
C PHE A 57 6.02 6.35 12.39
N PRO A 58 6.00 7.55 12.99
CA PRO A 58 5.30 7.80 14.25
C PRO A 58 3.84 7.32 14.22
N GLY A 59 3.41 6.65 15.30
CA GLY A 59 2.05 6.10 15.41
C GLY A 59 1.84 4.73 14.77
N TYR A 60 2.75 4.26 13.90
CA TYR A 60 2.67 2.94 13.30
C TYR A 60 3.33 1.86 14.16
N ARG A 61 2.90 0.61 13.98
CA ARG A 61 3.47 -0.56 14.65
C ARG A 61 3.63 -1.70 13.66
N ASN A 62 4.75 -2.42 13.76
CA ASN A 62 5.00 -3.61 12.94
C ASN A 62 4.24 -4.84 13.47
N ARG A 63 2.91 -4.84 13.32
CA ARG A 63 2.03 -5.92 13.80
C ARG A 63 1.90 -7.01 12.74
N TRP A 64 1.56 -8.23 13.17
CA TRP A 64 1.28 -9.36 12.27
C TRP A 64 0.26 -9.03 11.17
N ARG A 65 -0.77 -8.27 11.54
CA ARG A 65 -1.79 -7.79 10.61
C ARG A 65 -2.43 -6.51 11.13
N GLN A 66 -2.55 -5.53 10.25
CA GLN A 66 -3.36 -4.32 10.43
C GLN A 66 -4.18 -4.07 9.17
N VAL A 67 -5.38 -3.53 9.36
CA VAL A 67 -6.32 -3.27 8.29
C VAL A 67 -6.87 -1.88 8.46
N GLU A 68 -6.84 -1.11 7.39
CA GLU A 68 -7.44 0.22 7.30
C GLU A 68 -8.06 0.42 5.91
N VAL A 69 -8.86 1.47 5.78
CA VAL A 69 -9.37 1.93 4.48
C VAL A 69 -8.84 3.34 4.25
N ILE A 70 -8.15 3.54 3.14
CA ILE A 70 -7.60 4.83 2.72
C ILE A 70 -8.21 5.14 1.35
N ASP A 71 -8.99 6.22 1.23
CA ASP A 71 -9.60 6.65 -0.03
C ASP A 71 -10.39 5.54 -0.77
N GLY A 72 -11.10 4.71 -0.01
CA GLY A 72 -11.86 3.55 -0.52
C GLY A 72 -11.02 2.32 -0.84
N ILE A 73 -9.69 2.40 -0.68
CA ILE A 73 -8.75 1.30 -0.88
C ILE A 73 -8.62 0.53 0.42
N ARG A 74 -8.82 -0.78 0.36
CA ARG A 74 -8.61 -1.67 1.50
C ARG A 74 -7.11 -1.91 1.67
N VAL A 75 -6.50 -1.35 2.71
CA VAL A 75 -5.06 -1.54 3.00
C VAL A 75 -4.88 -2.60 4.07
N VAL A 76 -4.03 -3.59 3.80
CA VAL A 76 -3.62 -4.65 4.72
C VAL A 76 -2.13 -4.50 4.95
N ARG A 77 -1.74 -4.03 6.14
CA ARG A 77 -0.34 -4.00 6.54
C ARG A 77 0.01 -5.31 7.24
N VAL A 78 1.10 -5.93 6.82
CA VAL A 78 1.60 -7.19 7.40
C VAL A 78 2.99 -6.98 7.99
N LYS A 79 3.34 -7.83 8.96
CA LYS A 79 4.64 -7.77 9.60
C LYS A 79 5.73 -8.11 8.60
N THR A 80 6.74 -7.24 8.49
CA THR A 80 7.93 -7.47 7.66
C THR A 80 9.21 -7.23 8.45
N TYR A 81 10.33 -7.71 7.92
CA TYR A 81 11.65 -7.38 8.44
C TYR A 81 12.01 -5.97 7.96
N ILE A 82 12.02 -5.01 8.89
CA ILE A 82 12.27 -3.60 8.59
C ILE A 82 13.77 -3.31 8.77
N THR A 83 14.40 -2.80 7.72
CA THR A 83 15.80 -2.38 7.70
C THR A 83 15.96 -1.23 6.71
N ALA A 84 16.97 -0.38 6.91
CA ALA A 84 17.25 0.71 5.98
C ALA A 84 17.69 0.16 4.61
N ASN A 85 17.31 0.86 3.54
CA ASN A 85 17.75 0.51 2.18
C ASN A 85 19.12 1.14 1.88
N GLU A 86 20.14 0.75 2.63
CA GLU A 86 21.52 1.29 2.53
C GLU A 86 22.43 0.46 1.61
N GLY A 87 21.89 -0.55 0.94
CA GLY A 87 22.67 -1.51 0.15
C GLY A 87 23.47 -2.46 1.04
N PHE A 88 23.43 -3.76 0.73
CA PHE A 88 24.31 -4.73 1.39
C PHE A 88 25.72 -4.60 0.80
N LEU A 89 26.54 -3.70 1.34
CA LEU A 89 27.99 -3.71 1.15
C LEU A 89 28.71 -3.39 2.46
N LYS A 90 29.08 -4.46 3.18
CA LYS A 90 30.45 -4.73 3.60
C LYS A 90 30.70 -6.22 3.54
#